data_AF-A0A1T2XLA6-F1
#
_entry.id   AF-A0A1T2XLA6-F1
#
_cell.length_a   1.000
_cell.length_b   1.000
_cell.length_c   1.000
_cell.angle_alpha   90.00
_cell.angle_beta   90.00
_cell.angle_gamma   90.00
#
_symmetry.space_group_name_H-M   'P 1'
#
loop_
_entity.id
_entity.type
_entity.pdbx_description
1 polymer ?
#
loop_
_entity_poly.entity_id
_entity_poly.type
_entity_poly.pdbx_seq_one_letter_code
_entity_poly.pdbx_strand_id
1 'polypeptide(L)'
;MSDIHIVAWDEESHVRFSRALDDYLSLEEPPDYIVLNGDLTDGHEEDYKALHELLHRRELLPPVFVTNGNHEFYSMWHNSKREMVKETFPNGGSTEQAMALFTTEMGLSCSYYDAWVDGYHLIFLSGEVYRDRMPDIGEDAWISEEQFMWLSRVLMPHREMGQEQPLFVFLHQPLPNTVAGSFCPTERGVVQHQRLKSLLEQYPQIIFFSGHTHVELSASSIYKEDIIGYMGTSSVRRPYCEDLYPIDGPASESVWVEVGLGKVVLQGRRHDTQVWMENVRFERKY
;
A
#
# COMPACT_ATOMS: atom_id res chain seq x y z
N MET A 1 -7.08 -0.33 0.17
CA MET A 1 -6.85 0.68 -0.90
C MET A 1 -5.36 1.00 -0.96
N SER A 2 -4.89 1.53 -2.08
CA SER A 2 -3.49 1.95 -2.28
C SER A 2 -3.43 3.04 -3.35
N ASP A 3 -2.31 3.76 -3.43
CA ASP A 3 -2.00 4.67 -4.54
C ASP A 3 -3.13 5.69 -4.73
N ILE A 4 -3.42 6.42 -3.65
CA ILE A 4 -4.47 7.45 -3.63
C ILE A 4 -3.94 8.78 -4.19
N HIS A 5 -2.62 9.01 -4.14
CA HIS A 5 -1.91 10.16 -4.73
C HIS A 5 -2.62 11.49 -4.46
N ILE A 6 -2.95 11.75 -3.20
CA ILE A 6 -3.54 13.02 -2.78
C ILE A 6 -2.47 14.09 -2.88
N VAL A 7 -2.65 15.00 -3.83
CA VAL A 7 -1.78 16.14 -4.08
C VAL A 7 -2.66 17.37 -4.07
N ALA A 8 -2.27 18.42 -3.34
CA ALA A 8 -3.15 19.53 -3.01
C ALA A 8 -3.86 20.20 -4.22
N TRP A 9 -3.25 20.13 -5.40
CA TRP A 9 -3.77 20.68 -6.66
C TRP A 9 -4.42 19.65 -7.59
N ASP A 10 -4.30 18.34 -7.35
CA ASP A 10 -4.91 17.29 -8.16
C ASP A 10 -6.35 17.02 -7.71
N GLU A 11 -7.29 17.84 -8.20
CA GLU A 11 -8.72 17.66 -7.91
C GLU A 11 -9.23 16.27 -8.30
N GLU A 12 -8.63 15.62 -9.30
CA GLU A 12 -9.05 14.30 -9.73
C GLU A 12 -8.73 13.23 -8.69
N SER A 13 -7.56 13.27 -8.04
CA SER A 13 -7.25 12.32 -6.97
C SER A 13 -8.17 12.51 -5.76
N HIS A 14 -8.49 13.77 -5.43
CA HIS A 14 -9.45 14.09 -4.36
C HIS A 14 -10.84 13.50 -4.64
N VAL A 15 -11.34 13.67 -5.86
CA VAL A 15 -12.66 13.15 -6.28
C VAL A 15 -12.67 11.63 -6.27
N ARG A 16 -11.64 10.97 -6.82
CA ARG A 16 -11.55 9.51 -6.87
C ARG A 16 -11.48 8.91 -5.46
N PHE A 17 -10.64 9.45 -4.59
CA PHE A 17 -10.53 8.98 -3.22
C PHE A 17 -11.81 9.22 -2.41
N SER A 18 -12.42 10.39 -2.56
CA SER A 18 -13.73 10.68 -1.91
C SER A 18 -14.79 9.67 -2.33
N ARG A 19 -14.88 9.36 -3.64
CA ARG A 19 -15.82 8.37 -4.18
C ARG A 19 -15.54 6.97 -3.67
N ALA A 20 -14.28 6.55 -3.62
CA ALA A 20 -13.91 5.23 -3.09
C ALA A 20 -14.29 5.08 -1.61
N LEU A 21 -14.08 6.12 -0.80
CA LEU A 21 -14.53 6.16 0.59
C LEU A 21 -16.06 6.11 0.68
N ASP A 22 -16.78 6.98 -0.04
CA ASP A 22 -18.24 7.02 -0.01
C ASP A 22 -18.87 5.72 -0.48
N ASP A 23 -18.27 5.06 -1.47
CA ASP A 23 -18.70 3.75 -1.97
C ASP A 23 -18.69 2.70 -0.84
N TYR A 24 -17.56 2.54 -0.14
CA TYR A 24 -17.46 1.60 0.98
C TYR A 24 -18.36 1.97 2.16
N LEU A 25 -18.47 3.25 2.49
CA LEU A 25 -19.31 3.71 3.59
C LEU A 25 -20.82 3.62 3.28
N SER A 26 -21.18 3.43 2.00
CA SER A 26 -22.57 3.24 1.57
C SER A 26 -23.03 1.78 1.54
N LEU A 27 -22.13 0.82 1.80
CA LEU A 27 -22.49 -0.59 1.90
C LEU A 27 -23.42 -0.83 3.10
N GLU A 28 -24.22 -1.89 3.03
CA GLU A 28 -25.09 -2.32 4.14
C GLU A 28 -24.26 -2.62 5.40
N GLU A 29 -23.10 -3.25 5.20
CA GLU A 29 -22.07 -3.48 6.20
C GLU A 29 -20.76 -2.81 5.72
N PRO A 30 -20.49 -1.57 6.17
CA PRO A 30 -19.21 -0.90 5.92
C PRO A 30 -18.03 -1.68 6.52
N PRO A 31 -16.79 -1.45 6.05
CA PRO A 31 -15.63 -2.18 6.56
C PRO A 31 -15.32 -1.82 8.02
N ASP A 32 -14.84 -2.80 8.78
CA ASP A 32 -14.38 -2.60 10.17
C ASP A 32 -13.18 -1.65 10.24
N TYR A 33 -12.34 -1.63 9.21
CA TYR A 33 -11.20 -0.74 9.05
C TYR A 33 -10.78 -0.61 7.58
N ILE A 34 -10.00 0.43 7.29
CA ILE A 34 -9.44 0.70 5.97
C ILE A 34 -7.92 0.64 6.06
N VAL A 35 -7.27 -0.02 5.10
CA VAL A 35 -5.83 0.09 4.90
C VAL A 35 -5.54 0.94 3.65
N LEU A 36 -4.68 1.96 3.79
CA LEU A 36 -4.10 2.75 2.70
C LEU A 36 -2.63 2.34 2.55
N ASN A 37 -2.33 1.46 1.60
CA ASN A 37 -1.03 0.81 1.51
C ASN A 37 -0.02 1.59 0.65
N GLY A 38 0.29 2.83 1.04
CA GLY A 38 1.35 3.64 0.43
C GLY A 38 0.91 4.51 -0.74
N ASP A 39 1.81 5.39 -1.15
CA ASP A 39 1.58 6.48 -2.11
C ASP A 39 0.31 7.26 -1.77
N LEU A 40 0.31 7.78 -0.53
CA LEU A 40 -0.76 8.58 0.01
C LEU A 40 -0.73 9.99 -0.59
N THR A 41 0.48 10.55 -0.71
CA THR A 41 0.74 11.92 -1.14
C THR A 41 2.07 12.03 -1.90
N ASP A 42 2.39 13.21 -2.46
CA ASP A 42 3.72 13.52 -3.00
C ASP A 42 4.70 14.08 -1.93
N GLY A 43 4.39 13.95 -0.64
CA GLY A 43 5.30 14.31 0.45
C GLY A 43 5.42 15.80 0.76
N HIS A 44 4.35 16.59 0.55
CA HIS A 44 4.26 18.00 1.00
C HIS A 44 3.24 18.15 2.13
N GLU A 45 3.45 19.12 3.02
CA GLU A 45 2.52 19.44 4.11
C GLU A 45 1.10 19.76 3.58
N GLU A 46 0.96 20.46 2.46
CA GLU A 46 -0.37 20.77 1.92
C GLU A 46 -1.09 19.53 1.36
N ASP A 47 -0.33 18.53 0.90
CA ASP A 47 -0.89 17.29 0.38
C ASP A 47 -1.47 16.46 1.55
N TYR A 48 -0.75 16.39 2.67
CA TYR A 48 -1.27 15.79 3.91
C TYR A 48 -2.45 16.55 4.48
N LYS A 49 -2.42 17.89 4.46
CA LYS A 49 -3.58 18.70 4.85
C LYS A 49 -4.81 18.36 4.00
N ALA A 50 -4.65 18.25 2.68
CA ALA A 50 -5.74 17.85 1.79
C ALA A 50 -6.25 16.43 2.13
N LEU A 51 -5.35 15.47 2.36
CA LEU A 51 -5.69 14.12 2.79
C LEU A 51 -6.51 14.13 4.09
N HIS A 52 -6.05 14.87 5.11
CA HIS A 52 -6.78 15.03 6.36
C HIS A 52 -8.16 15.64 6.16
N GLU A 53 -8.29 16.69 5.34
CA GLU A 53 -9.59 17.27 5.03
C GLU A 53 -10.54 16.26 4.37
N LEU A 54 -10.04 15.39 3.49
CA LEU A 54 -10.85 14.36 2.84
C LEU A 54 -11.30 13.27 3.83
N LEU A 55 -10.42 12.84 4.74
CA LEU A 55 -10.75 11.85 5.77
C LEU A 55 -11.77 12.41 6.78
N HIS A 56 -11.56 13.63 7.28
CA HIS A 56 -12.41 14.24 8.31
C HIS A 56 -13.78 14.73 7.81
N ARG A 57 -14.03 14.72 6.49
CA ARG A 57 -15.36 15.04 5.93
C ARG A 57 -16.43 14.01 6.28
N ARG A 58 -16.05 12.81 6.75
CA ARG A 58 -16.98 11.75 7.14
C ARG A 58 -17.05 11.66 8.66
N GLU A 59 -18.27 11.76 9.21
CA GLU A 59 -18.50 11.65 10.65
C GLU A 59 -18.21 10.25 11.20
N LEU A 60 -18.43 9.21 10.38
CA LEU A 60 -18.29 7.80 10.76
C LEU A 60 -17.26 7.09 9.87
N LEU A 61 -16.02 7.57 9.87
CA LEU A 61 -14.92 6.89 9.20
C LEU A 61 -14.38 5.75 10.10
N PRO A 62 -14.30 4.49 9.61
CA PRO A 62 -13.62 3.42 10.31
C PRO A 62 -12.14 3.75 10.58
N PRO A 63 -11.48 3.05 11.52
CA PRO A 63 -10.04 3.15 11.69
C PRO A 63 -9.29 3.02 10.36
N VAL A 64 -8.33 3.91 10.13
CA VAL A 64 -7.48 3.92 8.94
C VAL A 64 -6.06 3.56 9.35
N PHE A 65 -5.53 2.50 8.75
CA PHE A 65 -4.13 2.12 8.85
C PHE A 65 -3.41 2.48 7.57
N VAL A 66 -2.15 2.88 7.69
CA VAL A 66 -1.37 3.40 6.57
C VAL A 66 0.03 2.81 6.52
N THR A 67 0.57 2.69 5.31
CA THR A 67 2.00 2.56 5.04
C THR A 67 2.44 3.75 4.18
N ASN A 68 3.75 4.04 4.14
CA ASN A 68 4.30 4.92 3.11
C ASN A 68 4.65 4.11 1.86
N GLY A 69 4.64 4.80 0.72
CA GLY A 69 5.26 4.40 -0.53
C GLY A 69 6.44 5.31 -0.89
N ASN A 70 6.82 5.28 -2.17
CA ASN A 70 7.92 6.11 -2.68
C ASN A 70 7.48 7.55 -2.95
N HIS A 71 6.18 7.82 -3.16
CA HIS A 71 5.69 9.17 -3.38
C HIS A 71 5.76 10.06 -2.13
N GLU A 72 5.82 9.49 -0.92
CA GLU A 72 6.10 10.27 0.29
C GLU A 72 7.45 11.01 0.24
N PHE A 73 8.37 10.59 -0.64
CA PHE A 73 9.67 11.23 -0.86
C PHE A 73 9.67 12.24 -2.01
N TYR A 74 8.55 12.42 -2.74
CA TYR A 74 8.54 13.14 -4.01
C TYR A 74 8.76 14.65 -3.89
N SER A 75 8.55 15.24 -2.71
CA SER A 75 8.91 16.64 -2.48
C SER A 75 10.40 16.94 -2.74
N MET A 76 11.29 15.95 -2.63
CA MET A 76 12.70 16.10 -3.00
C MET A 76 12.93 16.22 -4.51
N TRP A 77 11.98 15.77 -5.35
CA TRP A 77 12.02 15.99 -6.80
C TRP A 77 11.57 17.39 -7.20
N HIS A 78 10.90 18.11 -6.30
CA HIS A 78 10.26 19.37 -6.62
C HIS A 78 11.15 20.57 -6.27
N ASN A 79 11.26 21.52 -7.19
CA ASN A 79 11.90 22.80 -6.90
C ASN A 79 10.96 23.70 -6.05
N SER A 80 11.42 24.91 -5.71
CA SER A 80 10.62 25.88 -4.92
C SER A 80 9.31 26.35 -5.58
N LYS A 81 9.09 26.03 -6.86
CA LYS A 81 7.85 26.28 -7.61
C LYS A 81 6.96 25.03 -7.71
N ARG A 82 7.30 23.93 -7.03
CA ARG A 82 6.63 22.63 -7.11
C ARG A 82 6.71 21.96 -8.50
N GLU A 83 7.73 22.30 -9.28
CA GLU A 83 7.99 21.64 -10.57
C GLU A 83 8.97 20.49 -10.34
N MET A 84 8.73 19.33 -10.95
CA MET A 84 9.66 18.20 -10.94
C MET A 84 10.91 18.51 -11.76
N VAL A 85 12.09 18.51 -11.11
CA VAL A 85 13.39 18.79 -11.73
C VAL A 85 14.37 17.67 -11.37
N LYS A 86 14.65 16.75 -12.31
CA LYS A 86 15.42 15.54 -12.01
C LYS A 86 16.93 15.80 -11.94
N GLU A 87 17.40 16.81 -12.65
CA GLU A 87 18.81 17.11 -12.89
C GLU A 87 19.55 17.60 -11.64
N THR A 88 18.81 18.22 -10.71
CA THR A 88 19.34 18.82 -9.49
C THR A 88 18.84 18.11 -8.23
N PHE A 89 18.36 16.88 -8.36
CA PHE A 89 17.90 16.09 -7.23
C PHE A 89 19.04 15.85 -6.19
N PRO A 90 18.74 15.93 -4.88
CA PRO A 90 17.49 16.42 -4.30
C PRO A 90 17.40 17.96 -4.40
N ASN A 91 16.21 18.47 -4.72
CA ASN A 91 15.94 19.92 -4.86
C ASN A 91 15.63 20.61 -3.52
N GLY A 92 16.13 20.04 -2.41
CA GLY A 92 15.69 20.32 -1.05
C GLY A 92 15.11 19.05 -0.40
N GLY A 93 14.81 19.13 0.89
CA GLY A 93 14.36 17.96 1.64
C GLY A 93 15.47 16.95 1.95
N SER A 94 15.12 15.90 2.69
CA SER A 94 15.92 14.70 2.87
C SER A 94 15.00 13.52 3.17
N THR A 95 15.52 12.29 3.05
CA THR A 95 14.84 11.07 3.52
C THR A 95 14.29 11.27 4.94
N GLU A 96 15.09 11.80 5.87
CA GLU A 96 14.68 11.99 7.26
C GLU A 96 13.53 13.00 7.41
N GLN A 97 13.53 14.07 6.62
CA GLN A 97 12.46 15.06 6.65
C GLN A 97 11.15 14.50 6.08
N ALA A 98 11.22 13.76 4.96
CA ALA A 98 10.06 13.10 4.36
C ALA A 98 9.43 12.07 5.31
N MET A 99 10.26 11.22 5.92
CA MET A 99 9.79 10.22 6.89
C MET A 99 9.22 10.85 8.16
N ALA A 100 9.86 11.91 8.67
CA ALA A 100 9.34 12.64 9.84
C ALA A 100 8.01 13.32 9.54
N LEU A 101 7.83 13.87 8.34
CA LEU A 101 6.57 14.44 7.90
C LEU A 101 5.49 13.35 7.84
N PHE A 102 5.76 12.24 7.16
CA PHE A 102 4.84 11.11 7.07
C PHE A 102 4.39 10.62 8.45
N THR A 103 5.33 10.32 9.36
CA THR A 103 4.96 9.82 10.69
C THR A 103 4.23 10.86 11.53
N THR A 104 4.60 12.13 11.42
CA THR A 104 3.92 13.22 12.16
C THR A 104 2.49 13.41 11.69
N GLU A 105 2.27 13.55 10.39
CA GLU A 105 0.94 13.79 9.81
C GLU A 105 0.03 12.58 10.03
N MET A 106 0.57 11.35 9.91
CA MET A 106 -0.20 10.13 10.15
C MET A 106 -0.31 9.74 11.63
N GLY A 107 0.26 10.52 12.55
CA GLY A 107 0.19 10.28 14.00
C GLY A 107 0.89 8.99 14.45
N LEU A 108 1.93 8.56 13.73
CA LEU A 108 2.67 7.34 13.98
C LEU A 108 3.93 7.60 14.82
N SER A 109 4.22 6.74 15.79
CA SER A 109 5.48 6.80 16.55
C SER A 109 6.68 6.22 15.79
N CYS A 110 6.42 5.36 14.81
CA CYS A 110 7.41 4.70 13.95
C CYS A 110 6.78 4.50 12.57
N SER A 111 7.57 4.49 11.50
CA SER A 111 7.04 4.32 10.14
C SER A 111 6.58 2.90 9.84
N TYR A 112 7.07 1.92 10.59
CA TYR A 112 6.59 0.53 10.61
C TYR A 112 6.01 0.20 11.98
N TYR A 113 4.94 -0.59 12.01
CA TYR A 113 4.18 -0.90 13.23
C TYR A 113 3.25 -2.10 13.00
N ASP A 114 2.63 -2.58 14.07
CA ASP A 114 1.61 -3.63 14.03
C ASP A 114 0.34 -3.21 14.78
N ALA A 115 -0.77 -3.84 14.43
CA ALA A 115 -2.05 -3.67 15.09
C ALA A 115 -2.78 -5.01 15.20
N TRP A 116 -3.52 -5.19 16.29
CA TRP A 116 -4.43 -6.32 16.47
C TRP A 116 -5.87 -5.81 16.35
N VAL A 117 -6.61 -6.37 15.40
CA VAL A 117 -8.02 -6.03 15.14
C VAL A 117 -8.82 -7.33 15.13
N ASP A 118 -9.81 -7.43 16.03
CA ASP A 118 -10.67 -8.60 16.20
C ASP A 118 -9.92 -9.94 16.30
N GLY A 119 -8.75 -9.89 16.96
CA GLY A 119 -7.87 -11.03 17.15
C GLY A 119 -6.93 -11.32 15.98
N TYR A 120 -7.05 -10.63 14.84
CA TYR A 120 -6.13 -10.76 13.70
C TYR A 120 -5.00 -9.76 13.77
N HIS A 121 -3.82 -10.17 13.31
CA HIS A 121 -2.60 -9.38 13.37
C HIS A 121 -2.28 -8.77 12.01
N LEU A 122 -2.22 -7.43 11.98
CA LEU A 122 -1.87 -6.63 10.83
C LEU A 122 -0.48 -6.04 11.06
N ILE A 123 0.41 -6.20 10.09
CA ILE A 123 1.81 -5.82 10.17
C ILE A 123 2.12 -4.87 9.02
N PHE A 124 2.55 -3.65 9.34
CA PHE A 124 2.80 -2.57 8.39
C PHE A 124 4.29 -2.29 8.30
N LEU A 125 4.86 -2.59 7.13
CA LEU A 125 6.26 -2.35 6.81
C LEU A 125 6.42 -0.99 6.10
N SER A 126 7.65 -0.49 6.06
CA SER A 126 7.98 0.83 5.55
C SER A 126 9.27 0.79 4.73
N GLY A 127 9.28 1.49 3.59
CA GLY A 127 10.52 1.88 2.91
C GLY A 127 11.13 3.08 3.64
N GLU A 128 12.25 2.88 4.32
CA GLU A 128 12.83 3.88 5.26
C GLU A 128 13.86 4.81 4.61
N VAL A 129 14.35 4.46 3.42
CA VAL A 129 15.42 5.18 2.74
C VAL A 129 15.07 5.43 1.29
N TYR A 130 15.37 6.63 0.81
CA TYR A 130 15.23 7.03 -0.59
C TYR A 130 16.58 7.33 -1.25
N ARG A 131 16.54 7.74 -2.52
CA ARG A 131 17.72 7.82 -3.38
C ARG A 131 18.64 9.01 -3.11
N ASP A 132 18.25 9.96 -2.25
CA ASP A 132 19.17 10.99 -1.74
C ASP A 132 20.27 10.37 -0.85
N ARG A 133 19.97 9.23 -0.21
CA ARG A 133 20.91 8.48 0.63
C ARG A 133 21.53 7.29 -0.11
N MET A 134 20.77 6.63 -0.97
CA MET A 134 21.23 5.48 -1.74
C MET A 134 20.80 5.61 -3.22
N PRO A 135 21.58 6.30 -4.07
CA PRO A 135 21.18 6.62 -5.45
C PRO A 135 20.69 5.42 -6.28
N ASP A 136 21.28 4.25 -6.07
CA ASP A 136 21.01 3.04 -6.87
C ASP A 136 19.74 2.26 -6.45
N ILE A 137 18.97 2.72 -5.46
CA ILE A 137 17.73 2.03 -5.05
C ILE A 137 16.52 2.41 -5.90
N GLY A 138 16.60 3.48 -6.69
CA GLY A 138 15.47 3.89 -7.53
C GLY A 138 14.23 4.24 -6.70
N GLU A 139 13.11 3.55 -6.96
CA GLU A 139 11.86 3.62 -6.20
C GLU A 139 11.67 2.41 -5.25
N ASP A 140 12.68 1.55 -5.15
CA ASP A 140 12.62 0.32 -4.35
C ASP A 140 12.56 0.67 -2.84
N ALA A 141 11.75 -0.06 -2.09
CA ALA A 141 11.72 -0.01 -0.64
C ALA A 141 13.03 -0.53 -0.05
N TRP A 142 13.69 0.25 0.78
CA TRP A 142 14.81 -0.20 1.60
C TRP A 142 14.35 -0.44 3.04
N ILE A 143 14.69 -1.61 3.59
CA ILE A 143 14.30 -2.04 4.94
C ILE A 143 15.55 -2.15 5.82
N SER A 144 15.55 -1.47 6.96
CA SER A 144 16.65 -1.48 7.91
C SER A 144 16.80 -2.80 8.65
N GLU A 145 18.00 -3.04 9.21
CA GLU A 145 18.21 -4.15 10.14
C GLU A 145 17.30 -4.07 11.36
N GLU A 146 17.00 -2.85 11.84
CA GLU A 146 16.11 -2.64 12.97
C GLU A 146 14.69 -3.11 12.65
N GLN A 147 14.16 -2.72 11.49
CA GLN A 147 12.86 -3.17 11.01
C GLN A 147 12.84 -4.69 10.78
N PHE A 148 13.90 -5.30 10.22
CA PHE A 148 13.98 -6.76 10.09
C PHE A 148 13.99 -7.49 11.44
N MET A 149 14.72 -6.97 12.42
CA MET A 149 14.73 -7.53 13.77
C MET A 149 13.37 -7.37 14.45
N TRP A 150 12.72 -6.22 14.29
CA TRP A 150 11.37 -5.98 14.77
C TRP A 150 10.37 -6.95 14.12
N LEU A 151 10.35 -7.06 12.80
CA LEU A 151 9.47 -7.96 12.06
C LEU A 151 9.66 -9.42 12.51
N SER A 152 10.91 -9.85 12.71
CA SER A 152 11.20 -11.20 13.21
C SER A 152 10.61 -11.44 14.60
N ARG A 153 10.66 -10.44 15.51
CA ARG A 153 10.06 -10.54 16.85
C ARG A 153 8.53 -10.55 16.79
N VAL A 154 7.93 -9.73 15.95
CA VAL A 154 6.47 -9.64 15.74
C VAL A 154 5.90 -10.94 15.18
N LEU A 155 6.63 -11.60 14.28
CA LEU A 155 6.19 -12.87 13.67
C LEU A 155 6.46 -14.09 14.57
N MET A 156 7.46 -14.05 15.46
CA MET A 156 7.90 -15.21 16.24
C MET A 156 6.77 -15.96 16.99
N PRO A 157 5.80 -15.29 17.67
CA PRO A 157 4.71 -15.99 18.36
C PRO A 157 3.82 -16.83 17.43
N HIS A 158 3.73 -16.46 16.15
CA HIS A 158 2.89 -17.13 15.16
C HIS A 158 3.42 -18.49 14.70
N ARG A 159 4.65 -18.85 15.09
CA ARG A 159 5.16 -20.23 14.92
C ARG A 159 4.44 -21.23 15.81
N GLU A 160 4.02 -20.78 17.00
CA GLU A 160 3.40 -21.62 18.02
C GLU A 160 1.87 -21.61 17.92
N MET A 161 1.28 -20.49 17.46
CA MET A 161 -0.17 -20.32 17.32
C MET A 161 -0.80 -21.15 16.20
N GLY A 162 0.02 -21.75 15.31
CA GLY A 162 -0.46 -22.54 14.19
C GLY A 162 -0.78 -21.70 12.95
N GLN A 163 -1.27 -22.36 11.90
CA GLN A 163 -1.53 -21.75 10.58
C GLN A 163 -3.02 -21.50 10.32
N GLU A 164 -3.89 -21.76 11.31
CA GLU A 164 -5.35 -21.64 11.17
C GLU A 164 -5.84 -20.18 11.18
N GLN A 165 -4.98 -19.25 11.60
CA GLN A 165 -5.30 -17.83 11.64
C GLN A 165 -4.47 -17.05 10.60
N PRO A 166 -5.11 -16.30 9.68
CA PRO A 166 -4.42 -15.45 8.72
C PRO A 166 -3.58 -14.36 9.39
N LEU A 167 -2.46 -14.03 8.73
CA LEU A 167 -1.63 -12.88 9.01
C LEU A 167 -1.61 -11.94 7.81
N PHE A 168 -1.72 -10.64 8.07
CA PHE A 168 -1.75 -9.65 7.00
C PHE A 168 -0.51 -8.78 7.09
N VAL A 169 0.30 -8.79 6.03
CA VAL A 169 1.53 -7.99 5.94
C VAL A 169 1.38 -6.99 4.81
N PHE A 170 1.63 -5.72 5.09
CA PHE A 170 1.48 -4.62 4.16
C PHE A 170 2.84 -3.96 3.93
N LEU A 171 3.23 -3.83 2.68
CA LEU A 171 4.33 -2.99 2.21
C LEU A 171 3.91 -2.42 0.87
N HIS A 172 4.20 -1.16 0.60
CA HIS A 172 3.76 -0.54 -0.64
C HIS A 172 4.33 -1.25 -1.88
N GLN A 173 5.65 -1.40 -1.96
CA GLN A 173 6.30 -2.03 -3.10
C GLN A 173 6.14 -3.57 -3.07
N PRO A 174 5.85 -4.20 -4.22
CA PRO A 174 5.74 -5.64 -4.31
C PRO A 174 7.10 -6.33 -4.19
N LEU A 175 7.08 -7.60 -3.79
CA LEU A 175 8.24 -8.48 -4.01
C LEU A 175 8.35 -8.84 -5.50
N PRO A 176 9.54 -9.00 -6.08
CA PRO A 176 9.71 -9.35 -7.49
C PRO A 176 9.00 -10.63 -7.89
N ASN A 177 8.38 -10.61 -9.07
CA ASN A 177 7.73 -11.77 -9.69
C ASN A 177 6.61 -12.38 -8.83
N THR A 178 5.88 -11.55 -8.07
CA THR A 178 4.78 -11.99 -7.21
C THR A 178 3.42 -11.55 -7.72
N VAL A 179 3.28 -10.30 -8.16
CA VAL A 179 2.01 -9.73 -8.62
C VAL A 179 2.15 -9.00 -9.96
N ALA A 180 1.03 -8.71 -10.63
CA ALA A 180 1.01 -7.96 -11.88
C ALA A 180 1.80 -6.63 -11.78
N GLY A 181 2.67 -6.38 -12.76
CA GLY A 181 3.60 -5.25 -12.76
C GLY A 181 4.93 -5.46 -12.02
N SER A 182 5.07 -6.51 -11.20
CA SER A 182 6.31 -6.80 -10.44
C SER A 182 7.36 -7.64 -11.19
N PHE A 183 7.20 -7.81 -12.51
CA PHE A 183 8.09 -8.64 -13.35
C PHE A 183 9.20 -7.84 -14.05
N CYS A 184 9.32 -6.55 -13.73
CA CYS A 184 10.29 -5.65 -14.33
C CYS A 184 11.71 -6.00 -13.85
N PRO A 185 12.66 -6.32 -14.74
CA PRO A 185 14.02 -6.70 -14.32
C PRO A 185 14.84 -5.51 -13.80
N THR A 186 14.41 -4.27 -14.06
CA THR A 186 15.12 -3.05 -13.64
C THR A 186 14.62 -2.49 -12.31
N GLU A 187 13.56 -3.05 -11.75
CA GLU A 187 12.97 -2.62 -10.48
C GLU A 187 12.86 -3.83 -9.56
N ARG A 188 13.44 -3.72 -8.36
CA ARG A 188 13.40 -4.83 -7.40
C ARG A 188 12.15 -4.76 -6.54
N GLY A 189 11.46 -3.63 -6.47
CA GLY A 189 10.38 -3.36 -5.53
C GLY A 189 10.90 -3.23 -4.10
N VAL A 190 11.67 -4.21 -3.60
CA VAL A 190 12.34 -4.18 -2.30
C VAL A 190 13.83 -4.47 -2.48
N VAL A 191 14.69 -3.61 -1.94
CA VAL A 191 16.16 -3.76 -2.04
C VAL A 191 16.60 -5.10 -1.45
N GLN A 192 16.07 -5.47 -0.28
CA GLN A 192 16.36 -6.73 0.41
C GLN A 192 15.31 -7.84 0.15
N HIS A 193 14.69 -7.86 -1.05
CA HIS A 193 13.57 -8.76 -1.36
C HIS A 193 13.83 -10.25 -1.08
N GLN A 194 15.03 -10.81 -1.34
CA GLN A 194 15.31 -12.21 -0.99
C GLN A 194 15.18 -12.46 0.51
N ARG A 195 15.75 -11.58 1.34
CA ARG A 195 15.72 -11.73 2.79
C ARG A 195 14.30 -11.57 3.32
N LEU A 196 13.56 -10.58 2.83
CA LEU A 196 12.16 -10.37 3.23
C LEU A 196 11.32 -11.58 2.84
N LYS A 197 11.40 -12.02 1.58
CA LYS A 197 10.69 -13.21 1.10
C LYS A 197 11.00 -14.45 1.94
N SER A 198 12.28 -14.75 2.17
CA SER A 198 12.69 -15.89 3.01
C SER A 198 12.21 -15.80 4.47
N LEU A 199 12.05 -14.60 5.02
CA LEU A 199 11.48 -14.41 6.36
C LEU A 199 9.97 -14.67 6.36
N LEU A 200 9.24 -14.08 5.42
CA LEU A 200 7.78 -14.21 5.34
C LEU A 200 7.34 -15.64 5.00
N GLU A 201 8.05 -16.34 4.13
CA GLU A 201 7.72 -17.73 3.73
C GLU A 201 7.89 -18.75 4.86
N GLN A 202 8.45 -18.37 6.01
CA GLN A 202 8.42 -19.20 7.22
C GLN A 202 7.06 -19.20 7.92
N TYR A 203 6.12 -18.37 7.46
CA TYR A 203 4.76 -18.21 8.01
C TYR A 203 3.72 -18.33 6.88
N PRO A 204 3.37 -19.56 6.45
CA PRO A 204 2.46 -19.81 5.33
C PRO A 204 1.07 -19.20 5.47
N GLN A 205 0.67 -18.79 6.68
CA GLN A 205 -0.59 -18.11 6.91
C GLN A 205 -0.62 -16.63 6.44
N ILE A 206 0.52 -16.09 5.97
CA ILE A 206 0.61 -14.70 5.51
C ILE A 206 -0.13 -14.49 4.17
N ILE A 207 -0.85 -13.37 4.09
CA ILE A 207 -1.16 -12.68 2.84
C ILE A 207 -0.39 -11.35 2.85
N PHE A 208 0.48 -11.18 1.86
CA PHE A 208 1.28 -9.99 1.65
C PHE A 208 0.59 -9.08 0.62
N PHE A 209 0.25 -7.87 1.03
CA PHE A 209 -0.41 -6.87 0.19
C PHE A 209 0.58 -5.82 -0.29
N SER A 210 0.48 -5.48 -1.57
CA SER A 210 1.28 -4.44 -2.23
C SER A 210 0.43 -3.54 -3.13
N GLY A 211 0.87 -2.30 -3.30
CA GLY A 211 0.37 -1.31 -4.25
C GLY A 211 1.38 -1.12 -5.37
N HIS A 212 1.74 0.14 -5.65
CA HIS A 212 2.91 0.60 -6.42
C HIS A 212 2.85 0.33 -7.92
N THR A 213 2.40 -0.85 -8.32
CA THR A 213 2.33 -1.23 -9.74
C THR A 213 1.17 -0.55 -10.45
N HIS A 214 0.17 -0.09 -9.68
CA HIS A 214 -1.11 0.46 -10.16
C HIS A 214 -1.87 -0.46 -11.14
N VAL A 215 -1.44 -1.71 -11.35
CA VAL A 215 -2.05 -2.58 -12.35
C VAL A 215 -3.46 -2.94 -11.91
N GLU A 216 -4.39 -2.94 -12.86
CA GLU A 216 -5.80 -3.26 -12.65
C GLU A 216 -6.01 -4.64 -12.02
N LEU A 217 -7.08 -4.74 -11.25
CA LEU A 217 -7.42 -5.96 -10.54
C LEU A 217 -7.81 -7.11 -11.45
N SER A 218 -8.21 -6.85 -12.71
CA SER A 218 -8.50 -7.91 -13.68
C SER A 218 -7.24 -8.56 -14.29
N ALA A 219 -6.04 -8.07 -13.98
CA ALA A 219 -4.81 -8.66 -14.47
C ALA A 219 -4.62 -10.10 -13.98
N SER A 220 -4.09 -10.95 -14.86
CA SER A 220 -4.01 -12.40 -14.65
C SER A 220 -3.19 -12.81 -13.40
N SER A 221 -2.27 -11.94 -12.99
CA SER A 221 -1.33 -12.16 -11.89
C SER A 221 -1.55 -11.22 -10.71
N ILE A 222 -2.73 -10.61 -10.56
CA ILE A 222 -3.00 -9.70 -9.43
C ILE A 222 -2.92 -10.40 -8.07
N TYR A 223 -3.34 -11.67 -8.02
CA TYR A 223 -3.24 -12.54 -6.86
C TYR A 223 -2.42 -13.78 -7.23
N LYS A 224 -1.45 -14.10 -6.38
CA LYS A 224 -0.63 -15.32 -6.53
C LYS A 224 -0.55 -16.04 -5.20
N GLU A 225 -0.96 -17.30 -5.22
CA GLU A 225 -0.78 -18.21 -4.09
C GLU A 225 0.45 -19.09 -4.33
N ASP A 226 1.42 -19.00 -3.43
CA ASP A 226 2.60 -19.86 -3.35
C ASP A 226 2.70 -20.37 -1.89
N ILE A 227 3.89 -20.39 -1.27
CA ILE A 227 4.03 -20.63 0.18
C ILE A 227 3.16 -19.65 0.99
N ILE A 228 3.13 -18.38 0.59
CA ILE A 228 2.24 -17.34 1.13
C ILE A 228 1.33 -16.78 0.02
N GLY A 229 0.33 -16.00 0.39
CA GLY A 229 -0.49 -15.25 -0.57
C GLY A 229 0.15 -13.92 -0.90
N TYR A 230 0.16 -13.53 -2.18
CA TYR A 230 0.59 -12.21 -2.63
C TYR A 230 -0.58 -11.53 -3.35
N MET A 231 -0.96 -10.33 -2.91
CA MET A 231 -2.07 -9.57 -3.48
C MET A 231 -1.62 -8.16 -3.88
N GLY A 232 -1.72 -7.86 -5.17
CA GLY A 232 -1.65 -6.50 -5.69
C GLY A 232 -2.99 -5.82 -5.48
N THR A 233 -2.99 -4.57 -5.02
CA THR A 233 -4.23 -3.87 -4.63
C THR A 233 -4.74 -2.86 -5.65
N SER A 234 -4.11 -2.82 -6.83
CA SER A 234 -4.32 -1.79 -7.86
C SER A 234 -4.15 -0.37 -7.29
N SER A 235 -4.84 0.62 -7.85
CA SER A 235 -4.78 2.00 -7.41
C SER A 235 -6.15 2.68 -7.43
N VAL A 236 -6.34 3.57 -6.45
CA VAL A 236 -7.48 4.49 -6.45
C VAL A 236 -7.30 5.56 -7.52
N ARG A 237 -6.05 6.00 -7.73
CA ARG A 237 -5.67 7.03 -8.70
C ARG A 237 -4.72 6.44 -9.75
N ARG A 238 -5.11 6.57 -11.03
CA ARG A 238 -4.34 6.14 -12.21
C ARG A 238 -4.08 4.62 -12.29
N PRO A 239 -5.12 3.77 -12.34
CA PRO A 239 -4.90 2.35 -12.64
C PRO A 239 -4.40 2.18 -14.07
N TYR A 240 -3.53 1.19 -14.27
CA TYR A 240 -3.00 0.79 -15.57
C TYR A 240 -3.54 -0.58 -15.95
N CYS A 241 -3.73 -0.83 -17.23
CA CYS A 241 -4.01 -2.17 -17.70
C CYS A 241 -2.78 -3.08 -17.53
N GLU A 242 -2.96 -4.39 -17.70
CA GLU A 242 -1.86 -5.37 -17.57
C GLU A 242 -0.68 -5.09 -18.53
N ASP A 243 -0.94 -4.46 -19.69
CA ASP A 243 0.08 -4.02 -20.65
C ASP A 243 0.74 -2.67 -20.27
N LEU A 244 0.48 -2.15 -19.06
CA LEU A 244 1.03 -0.92 -18.49
C LEU A 244 0.64 0.37 -19.24
N TYR A 245 -0.53 0.39 -19.86
CA TYR A 245 -1.14 1.62 -20.38
C TYR A 245 -2.16 2.18 -19.37
N PRO A 246 -2.27 3.52 -19.20
CA PRO A 246 -3.29 4.10 -18.34
C PRO A 246 -4.69 3.63 -18.77
N ILE A 247 -5.52 3.27 -17.80
CA ILE A 247 -6.93 3.00 -18.07
C ILE A 247 -7.65 4.33 -18.22
N ASP A 248 -8.33 4.50 -19.36
CA ASP A 248 -9.09 5.70 -19.67
C ASP A 248 -10.23 5.93 -18.67
N GLY A 249 -10.56 7.21 -18.48
CA GLY A 249 -11.73 7.61 -17.70
C GLY A 249 -11.54 7.53 -16.18
N PRO A 250 -12.64 7.46 -15.41
CA PRO A 250 -12.63 7.65 -13.96
C PRO A 250 -12.21 6.40 -13.17
N ALA A 251 -11.57 5.42 -13.82
CA ALA A 251 -11.26 4.12 -13.24
C ALA A 251 -10.58 4.23 -11.85
N SER A 252 -11.11 3.50 -10.88
CA SER A 252 -10.63 3.52 -9.50
C SER A 252 -10.97 2.19 -8.87
N GLU A 253 -9.96 1.49 -8.37
CA GLU A 253 -10.09 0.09 -7.95
C GLU A 253 -9.47 -0.13 -6.58
N SER A 254 -10.03 -1.06 -5.82
CA SER A 254 -9.37 -1.60 -4.65
C SER A 254 -9.93 -2.95 -4.22
N VAL A 255 -9.34 -3.53 -3.19
CA VAL A 255 -9.62 -4.88 -2.70
C VAL A 255 -10.39 -4.79 -1.40
N TRP A 256 -11.52 -5.50 -1.34
CA TRP A 256 -12.22 -5.86 -0.12
C TRP A 256 -11.68 -7.18 0.43
N VAL A 257 -11.47 -7.23 1.74
CA VAL A 257 -10.97 -8.42 2.44
C VAL A 257 -12.01 -8.82 3.47
N GLU A 258 -12.61 -9.99 3.29
CA GLU A 258 -13.52 -10.59 4.26
C GLU A 258 -12.82 -11.75 4.95
N VAL A 259 -12.77 -11.70 6.28
CA VAL A 259 -12.16 -12.74 7.10
C VAL A 259 -13.27 -13.54 7.77
N GLY A 260 -13.44 -14.78 7.33
CA GLY A 260 -14.44 -15.70 7.85
C GLY A 260 -13.82 -16.88 8.59
N LEU A 261 -14.67 -17.77 9.10
CA LEU A 261 -14.21 -18.97 9.79
C LEU A 261 -13.42 -19.89 8.83
N GLY A 262 -12.11 -20.02 9.07
CA GLY A 262 -11.20 -20.88 8.29
C GLY A 262 -10.92 -20.40 6.86
N LYS A 263 -11.24 -19.15 6.53
CA LYS A 263 -10.96 -18.61 5.19
C LYS A 263 -10.85 -17.09 5.14
N VAL A 264 -10.12 -16.61 4.15
CA VAL A 264 -10.09 -15.21 3.72
C VAL A 264 -10.60 -15.13 2.29
N VAL A 265 -11.51 -14.19 2.02
CA VAL A 265 -11.98 -13.85 0.68
C VAL A 265 -11.42 -12.49 0.28
N LEU A 266 -10.74 -12.44 -0.86
CA LEU A 266 -10.22 -11.22 -1.49
C LEU A 266 -11.12 -10.91 -2.69
N GLN A 267 -11.78 -9.76 -2.69
CA GLN A 267 -12.77 -9.38 -3.69
C GLN A 267 -12.45 -7.99 -4.27
N GLY A 268 -12.33 -7.90 -5.59
CA GLY A 268 -12.10 -6.63 -6.27
C GLY A 268 -13.36 -5.76 -6.32
N ARG A 269 -13.17 -4.43 -6.23
CA ARG A 269 -14.22 -3.42 -6.22
C ARG A 269 -13.85 -2.28 -7.19
N ARG A 270 -14.77 -1.95 -8.10
CA ARG A 270 -14.71 -0.75 -8.97
C ARG A 270 -15.50 0.40 -8.37
N HIS A 271 -14.85 1.49 -7.97
CA HIS A 271 -15.50 2.59 -7.25
C HIS A 271 -16.25 3.57 -8.16
N ASP A 272 -15.85 3.68 -9.42
CA ASP A 272 -16.48 4.56 -10.41
C ASP A 272 -17.86 4.05 -10.87
N THR A 273 -18.01 2.73 -10.97
CA THR A 273 -19.26 2.07 -11.36
C THR A 273 -19.98 1.42 -10.19
N GLN A 274 -19.39 1.44 -9.00
CA GLN A 274 -19.92 0.80 -7.81
C GLN A 274 -20.28 -0.69 -8.01
N VAL A 275 -19.47 -1.43 -8.79
CA VAL A 275 -19.62 -2.89 -8.93
C VAL A 275 -18.53 -3.72 -8.23
N TRP A 276 -18.94 -4.88 -7.72
CA TRP A 276 -18.04 -5.97 -7.35
C TRP A 276 -17.52 -6.65 -8.63
N MET A 277 -16.20 -6.87 -8.72
CA MET A 277 -15.58 -7.48 -9.89
C MET A 277 -15.66 -9.01 -9.80
N GLU A 278 -16.64 -9.61 -10.48
CA GLU A 278 -16.89 -11.07 -10.41
C GLU A 278 -15.67 -11.92 -10.79
N ASN A 279 -14.83 -11.43 -11.72
CA ASN A 279 -13.60 -12.08 -12.16
C ASN A 279 -12.41 -11.88 -11.20
N VAL A 280 -12.58 -11.08 -10.14
CA VAL A 280 -11.55 -10.79 -9.13
C VAL A 280 -12.10 -11.22 -7.78
N ARG A 281 -12.16 -12.54 -7.58
CA ARG A 281 -12.58 -13.15 -6.31
C ARG A 281 -11.70 -14.35 -6.00
N PHE A 282 -10.92 -14.25 -4.93
CA PHE A 282 -10.01 -15.30 -4.48
C PHE A 282 -10.40 -15.76 -3.07
N GLU A 283 -10.27 -17.06 -2.80
CA GLU A 283 -10.51 -17.63 -1.48
C GLU A 283 -9.26 -18.41 -1.05
N ARG A 284 -8.70 -18.06 0.10
CA ARG A 284 -7.61 -18.78 0.75
C ARG A 284 -8.13 -19.43 2.02
N LYS A 285 -7.85 -20.72 2.19
CA LYS A 285 -8.30 -21.52 3.34
C LYS A 285 -7.20 -21.62 4.39
N TYR A 286 -7.63 -21.69 5.64
CA TYR A 286 -6.79 -21.75 6.84
C TYR A 286 -7.23 -22.91 7.74
#